data_AF-A0A8C5MD45-F1
#
_entry.id   AF-A0A8C5MD45-F1
#
_cell.length_a   1.000
_cell.length_b   1.000
_cell.length_c   1.000
_cell.angle_alpha   90.00
_cell.angle_beta   90.00
_cell.angle_gamma   90.00
#
_symmetry.space_group_name_H-M   'P 1'
#
loop_
_entity.id
_entity.type
_entity.pdbx_description
1 polymer ?
#
loop_
_entity_poly.entity_id
_entity_poly.type
_entity_poly.pdbx_seq_one_letter_code
_entity_poly.pdbx_strand_id
1 'polypeptide(L)'
;MCFDGAPSSSAGKRVGSSDKSTMLQYFKYLATFLLALSIWHLYTAINITKRKSLRTYLFDKNNPITFLTPDKVLRDGNGIIFLEITDRLDLPPLVLCSVESAARVYPDRPVAFFMQGLPDMETSDYQTQVKKKFPSLSYFQNVYLFPLRAYELFAQTPLLEWYTEVDLTKEKKKNFLAAESEKLCANSVFGLNQYHVLAWTCMEDFARNYNGGEWGYQGPSLFTHVMNDLCDEPQFNSTEDVTCGNIPYLNPQRFFPIPDIAWETYFEVFDILPTFNYSYSLHLWNFMNNEKKRSVDPGSNTLVDLTKEKYRIHVTADGCRLAFIWKYGGIYFDSDTISMRPIPHKNFLAAQSEIHCANGMFGLNQYHGFAWICMEDFVKNYDGNSWGHQGPQLFTRILKYLYGVPQFNSKEDITCGSIHYLHPRRFFPIPYMDWERYYEVVDILPTFNDSYSVHLWNFMSNTLVDRLFQQYCPTTHAFMLNNHLDHD
;
A
#
# COMPACT_ATOMS: atom_id res chain seq x y z
N MET A 1 -6.51 103.32 51.07
CA MET A 1 -6.40 102.93 49.64
C MET A 1 -5.90 101.49 49.59
N CYS A 2 -6.31 100.76 48.54
CA CYS A 2 -5.79 99.54 47.90
C CYS A 2 -4.35 99.06 48.22
N PHE A 3 -3.94 97.78 48.04
CA PHE A 3 -4.59 96.50 47.63
C PHE A 3 -3.64 95.31 47.98
N ASP A 4 -4.17 94.09 48.22
CA ASP A 4 -3.58 92.71 48.15
C ASP A 4 -2.20 92.38 48.81
N GLY A 5 -1.74 91.16 49.14
CA GLY A 5 -2.21 89.74 49.12
C GLY A 5 -0.96 88.80 49.14
N ALA A 6 -0.91 87.51 49.57
CA ALA A 6 -1.80 86.55 50.24
C ALA A 6 -0.95 85.40 50.92
N PRO A 7 -1.48 84.48 51.78
CA PRO A 7 -0.67 83.71 52.76
C PRO A 7 -0.65 82.16 52.69
N SER A 8 0.35 81.50 53.31
CA SER A 8 0.41 80.06 53.70
C SER A 8 1.63 79.78 54.62
N SER A 9 1.84 78.66 55.36
CA SER A 9 0.98 77.65 56.02
C SER A 9 1.81 76.89 57.10
N SER A 10 1.22 75.98 57.90
CA SER A 10 1.82 75.39 59.13
C SER A 10 1.91 73.84 59.15
N ALA A 11 2.51 73.25 60.19
CA ALA A 11 2.71 71.79 60.32
C ALA A 11 2.46 71.22 61.74
N GLY A 12 1.89 70.01 61.86
CA GLY A 12 1.64 69.33 63.15
C GLY A 12 1.12 67.88 63.04
N LYS A 13 1.92 66.90 63.49
CA LYS A 13 1.76 65.42 63.37
C LYS A 13 0.52 64.79 64.04
N ARG A 14 0.05 63.65 63.49
CA ARG A 14 -0.38 62.41 64.21
C ARG A 14 -0.12 61.16 63.33
N VAL A 15 -0.26 59.93 63.87
CA VAL A 15 0.25 58.67 63.29
C VAL A 15 -0.78 57.52 63.38
N GLY A 16 -0.81 56.63 62.37
CA GLY A 16 -1.11 55.19 62.53
C GLY A 16 -2.25 54.59 61.70
N SER A 17 -1.94 53.77 60.68
CA SER A 17 -2.92 52.89 60.00
C SER A 17 -2.38 51.72 59.13
N SER A 18 -1.07 51.62 58.84
CA SER A 18 -0.56 50.88 57.67
C SER A 18 -0.32 49.36 57.80
N ASP A 19 -0.64 48.73 58.93
CA ASP A 19 -0.13 47.38 59.25
C ASP A 19 -1.08 46.22 58.84
N LYS A 20 -2.40 46.46 58.87
CA LYS A 20 -3.41 45.39 58.68
C LYS A 20 -3.58 44.93 57.22
N SER A 21 -3.37 45.80 56.23
CA SER A 21 -3.50 45.43 54.81
C SER A 21 -2.36 44.53 54.35
N THR A 22 -1.13 44.81 54.79
CA THR A 22 0.08 44.05 54.45
C THR A 22 -0.03 42.59 54.90
N MET A 23 -0.44 42.36 56.15
CA MET A 23 -0.69 41.00 56.67
C MET A 23 -1.79 40.28 55.87
N LEU A 24 -2.89 40.95 55.54
CA LEU A 24 -3.97 40.35 54.74
C LEU A 24 -3.51 39.99 53.31
N GLN A 25 -2.58 40.75 52.73
CA GLN A 25 -1.96 40.44 51.45
C GLN A 25 -1.10 39.16 51.53
N TYR A 26 -0.28 39.02 52.59
CA TYR A 26 0.52 37.81 52.83
C TYR A 26 -0.36 36.56 53.02
N PHE A 27 -1.45 36.64 53.79
CA PHE A 27 -2.38 35.52 53.94
C PHE A 27 -3.02 35.09 52.61
N LYS A 28 -3.34 36.05 51.72
CA LYS A 28 -3.85 35.74 50.37
C LYS A 28 -2.81 35.00 49.52
N TYR A 29 -1.55 35.47 49.49
CA TYR A 29 -0.48 34.80 48.75
C TYR A 29 -0.15 33.40 49.30
N LEU A 30 -0.17 33.22 50.62
CA LEU A 30 0.02 31.90 51.23
C LEU A 30 -1.13 30.95 50.86
N ALA A 31 -2.37 31.43 50.88
CA ALA A 31 -3.54 30.64 50.50
C ALA A 31 -3.53 30.23 49.01
N THR A 32 -3.17 31.13 48.08
CA THR A 32 -3.08 30.77 46.65
C THR A 32 -1.91 29.82 46.37
N PHE A 33 -0.77 29.97 47.05
CA PHE A 33 0.36 29.05 46.93
C PHE A 33 0.02 27.64 47.43
N LEU A 34 -0.66 27.53 48.59
CA LEU A 34 -1.12 26.24 49.12
C LEU A 34 -2.20 25.59 48.22
N LEU A 35 -3.06 26.38 47.58
CA LEU A 35 -4.03 25.89 46.60
C LEU A 35 -3.33 25.35 45.33
N ALA A 36 -2.31 26.06 44.83
CA ALA A 36 -1.52 25.61 43.68
C ALA A 36 -0.78 24.29 44.00
N LEU A 37 -0.20 24.16 45.20
CA LEU A 37 0.42 22.92 45.67
C LEU A 37 -0.57 21.76 45.75
N SER A 38 -1.78 21.96 46.29
CA SER A 38 -2.78 20.89 46.38
C SER A 38 -3.28 20.44 45.00
N ILE A 39 -3.47 21.37 44.06
CA ILE A 39 -3.80 21.07 42.66
C ILE A 39 -2.66 20.29 41.98
N TRP A 40 -1.40 20.68 42.20
CA TRP A 40 -0.23 19.97 41.65
C TRP A 40 -0.08 18.55 42.22
N HIS A 41 -0.31 18.37 43.52
CA HIS A 41 -0.34 17.04 44.15
C HIS A 41 -1.51 16.19 43.63
N LEU A 42 -2.68 16.76 43.39
CA LEU A 42 -3.82 16.04 42.81
C LEU A 42 -3.53 15.62 41.36
N TYR A 43 -2.98 16.53 40.55
CA TYR A 43 -2.61 16.27 39.14
C TYR A 43 -1.51 15.20 39.02
N THR A 44 -0.48 15.26 39.86
CA THR A 44 0.57 14.24 39.91
C THR A 44 0.04 12.90 40.41
N ALA A 45 -0.82 12.86 41.44
CA ALA A 45 -1.46 11.63 41.91
C ALA A 45 -2.36 10.99 40.84
N ILE A 46 -3.15 11.78 40.10
CA ILE A 46 -3.96 11.30 38.97
C ILE A 46 -3.06 10.72 37.88
N ASN A 47 -1.97 11.39 37.51
CA ASN A 47 -1.04 10.90 36.49
C ASN A 47 -0.25 9.66 36.93
N ILE A 48 0.14 9.55 38.21
CA ILE A 48 0.74 8.34 38.78
C ILE A 48 -0.27 7.19 38.77
N THR A 49 -1.54 7.46 39.08
CA THR A 49 -2.61 6.43 39.08
C THR A 49 -2.95 5.97 37.67
N LYS A 50 -3.04 6.89 36.69
CA LYS A 50 -3.14 6.55 35.26
C LYS A 50 -1.93 5.73 34.80
N ARG A 51 -0.70 6.13 35.12
CA ARG A 51 0.53 5.37 34.79
C ARG A 51 0.54 3.98 35.45
N LYS A 52 0.09 3.83 36.70
CA LYS A 52 -0.06 2.51 37.34
C LYS A 52 -1.10 1.66 36.63
N SER A 53 -2.30 2.19 36.36
CA SER A 53 -3.36 1.48 35.63
C SER A 53 -2.88 1.00 34.25
N LEU A 54 -2.28 1.89 33.46
CA LEU A 54 -1.71 1.56 32.15
C LEU A 54 -0.60 0.50 32.26
N ARG A 55 0.24 0.56 33.30
CA ARG A 55 1.32 -0.41 33.52
C ARG A 55 0.80 -1.76 34.02
N THR A 56 -0.29 -1.82 34.77
CA THR A 56 -0.95 -3.10 35.09
C THR A 56 -1.55 -3.70 33.82
N TYR A 57 -2.24 -2.90 33.00
CA TYR A 57 -2.86 -3.35 31.76
C TYR A 57 -1.85 -3.83 30.69
N LEU A 58 -0.69 -3.16 30.58
CA LEU A 58 0.37 -3.49 29.62
C LEU A 58 1.31 -4.64 30.06
N PHE A 59 1.27 -5.06 31.33
CA PHE A 59 2.21 -6.05 31.87
C PHE A 59 1.54 -7.20 32.66
N ASP A 60 0.22 -7.38 32.57
CA ASP A 60 -0.42 -8.60 33.05
C ASP A 60 -0.09 -9.79 32.14
N LYS A 61 0.89 -10.59 32.56
CA LYS A 61 1.33 -11.80 31.85
C LYS A 61 0.33 -12.97 31.93
N ASN A 62 -0.72 -12.88 32.74
CA ASN A 62 -1.64 -13.99 32.99
C ASN A 62 -2.89 -13.97 32.10
N ASN A 63 -3.09 -12.95 31.27
CA ASN A 63 -4.23 -12.86 30.36
C ASN A 63 -3.80 -12.34 28.98
N PRO A 64 -3.18 -13.19 28.13
CA PRO A 64 -2.72 -12.77 26.80
C PRO A 64 -3.92 -12.38 25.93
N ILE A 65 -3.96 -11.12 25.48
CA ILE A 65 -4.99 -10.65 24.55
C ILE A 65 -4.89 -11.47 23.26
N THR A 66 -5.85 -12.36 23.03
CA THR A 66 -5.79 -13.33 21.93
C THR A 66 -6.23 -12.70 20.60
N PHE A 67 -5.39 -11.83 20.03
CA PHE A 67 -5.60 -11.27 18.69
C PHE A 67 -5.84 -12.37 17.66
N LEU A 68 -6.86 -12.21 16.82
CA LEU A 68 -7.16 -13.13 15.73
C LEU A 68 -6.31 -12.72 14.51
N THR A 69 -5.38 -13.59 14.09
CA THR A 69 -4.46 -13.35 12.97
C THR A 69 -4.80 -14.22 11.77
N PRO A 70 -4.35 -13.86 10.55
CA PRO A 70 -4.49 -14.69 9.35
C PRO A 70 -4.04 -16.14 9.58
N ASP A 71 -2.87 -16.35 10.19
CA ASP A 71 -2.32 -17.69 10.46
C ASP A 71 -3.24 -18.52 11.38
N LYS A 72 -3.84 -17.90 12.41
CA LYS A 72 -4.76 -18.60 13.34
C LYS A 72 -6.07 -18.99 12.66
N VAL A 73 -6.52 -18.22 11.67
CA VAL A 73 -7.74 -18.47 10.90
C VAL A 73 -7.50 -19.49 9.79
N LEU A 74 -6.36 -19.42 9.09
CA LEU A 74 -6.08 -20.20 7.89
C LEU A 74 -5.22 -21.46 8.13
N ARG A 75 -4.70 -21.68 9.35
CA ARG A 75 -3.85 -22.83 9.74
C ARG A 75 -4.30 -24.22 9.26
N ASP A 76 -5.60 -24.45 9.11
CA ASP A 76 -6.17 -25.77 8.81
C ASP A 76 -6.13 -26.08 7.30
N GLY A 77 -5.55 -25.20 6.49
CA GLY A 77 -5.31 -25.40 5.05
C GLY A 77 -6.58 -25.49 4.20
N ASN A 78 -7.71 -25.02 4.75
CA ASN A 78 -9.04 -25.15 4.17
C ASN A 78 -9.72 -23.79 3.95
N GLY A 79 -9.01 -22.68 4.00
CA GLY A 79 -9.60 -21.35 3.79
C GLY A 79 -10.26 -21.18 2.42
N ILE A 80 -11.14 -20.19 2.34
CA ILE A 80 -11.49 -19.49 1.11
C ILE A 80 -10.83 -18.11 1.19
N ILE A 81 -10.10 -17.70 0.15
CA ILE A 81 -9.29 -16.48 0.15
C ILE A 81 -9.77 -15.55 -0.98
N PHE A 82 -10.12 -14.32 -0.60
CA PHE A 82 -10.42 -13.20 -1.49
C PHE A 82 -9.40 -12.07 -1.30
N LEU A 83 -9.28 -11.21 -2.32
CA LEU A 83 -8.28 -10.15 -2.37
C LEU A 83 -8.82 -8.84 -2.95
N GLU A 84 -8.41 -7.74 -2.33
CA GLU A 84 -8.57 -6.36 -2.79
C GLU A 84 -7.22 -5.63 -2.66
N ILE A 85 -6.74 -5.05 -3.75
CA ILE A 85 -5.42 -4.38 -3.85
C ILE A 85 -5.54 -2.87 -3.97
N THR A 86 -6.72 -2.35 -4.29
CA THR A 86 -6.95 -0.90 -4.23
C THR A 86 -7.24 -0.47 -2.79
N ASP A 87 -7.03 0.82 -2.50
CA ASP A 87 -7.33 1.39 -1.19
C ASP A 87 -8.85 1.62 -0.96
N ARG A 88 -9.71 1.07 -1.82
CA ARG A 88 -11.16 1.27 -1.75
C ARG A 88 -11.76 0.53 -0.56
N LEU A 89 -12.54 1.27 0.23
CA LEU A 89 -13.38 0.73 1.30
C LEU A 89 -14.87 0.76 0.96
N ASP A 90 -15.25 1.53 -0.06
CA ASP A 90 -16.52 1.32 -0.75
C ASP A 90 -16.31 0.22 -1.80
N LEU A 91 -17.06 -0.88 -1.66
CA LEU A 91 -16.86 -2.10 -2.42
C LEU A 91 -18.01 -2.31 -3.41
N PRO A 92 -17.73 -2.61 -4.70
CA PRO A 92 -18.77 -2.95 -5.66
C PRO A 92 -19.65 -4.09 -5.11
N PRO A 93 -20.99 -4.06 -5.32
CA PRO A 93 -21.87 -5.08 -4.77
C PRO A 93 -21.54 -6.51 -5.22
N LEU A 94 -20.88 -6.67 -6.38
CA LEU A 94 -20.34 -7.94 -6.85
C LEU A 94 -19.24 -8.51 -5.92
N VAL A 95 -18.38 -7.67 -5.34
CA VAL A 95 -17.36 -8.08 -4.37
C VAL A 95 -18.01 -8.57 -3.08
N LEU A 96 -19.00 -7.83 -2.58
CA LEU A 96 -19.79 -8.24 -1.41
C LEU A 96 -20.55 -9.55 -1.67
N CYS A 97 -21.14 -9.70 -2.86
CA CYS A 97 -21.85 -10.90 -3.28
C CYS A 97 -20.93 -12.13 -3.40
N SER A 98 -19.71 -11.94 -3.89
CA SER A 98 -18.69 -13.00 -4.00
C SER A 98 -18.32 -13.54 -2.62
N VAL A 99 -18.04 -12.66 -1.66
CA VAL A 99 -17.73 -13.04 -0.27
C VAL A 99 -18.93 -13.66 0.45
N GLU A 100 -20.14 -13.10 0.30
CA GLU A 100 -21.37 -13.67 0.87
C GLU A 100 -21.66 -15.07 0.31
N SER A 101 -21.66 -15.24 -1.01
CA SER A 101 -22.00 -16.51 -1.65
C SER A 101 -21.01 -17.61 -1.24
N ALA A 102 -19.71 -17.30 -1.16
CA ALA A 102 -18.71 -18.21 -0.61
C ALA A 102 -18.97 -18.55 0.86
N ALA A 103 -19.29 -17.56 1.71
CA ALA A 103 -19.59 -17.78 3.13
C ALA A 103 -20.82 -18.67 3.36
N ARG A 104 -21.81 -18.61 2.45
CA ARG A 104 -23.02 -19.46 2.45
C ARG A 104 -22.77 -20.86 1.92
N VAL A 105 -21.93 -21.00 0.90
CA VAL A 105 -21.54 -22.30 0.31
C VAL A 105 -20.57 -23.08 1.20
N TYR A 106 -19.76 -22.38 2.00
CA TYR A 106 -18.72 -22.97 2.85
C TYR A 106 -18.87 -22.55 4.33
N PRO A 107 -19.98 -22.90 5.01
CA PRO A 107 -20.24 -22.47 6.39
C PRO A 107 -19.16 -22.95 7.38
N ASP A 108 -18.64 -24.17 7.21
CA ASP A 108 -17.65 -24.79 8.08
C ASP A 108 -16.18 -24.42 7.74
N ARG A 109 -15.97 -23.44 6.84
CA ARG A 109 -14.63 -23.01 6.39
C ARG A 109 -14.45 -21.50 6.58
N PRO A 110 -13.25 -21.04 6.96
CA PRO A 110 -12.99 -19.61 7.11
C PRO A 110 -12.89 -18.94 5.73
N VAL A 111 -13.66 -17.86 5.53
CA VAL A 111 -13.60 -16.98 4.37
C VAL A 111 -12.80 -15.75 4.74
N ALA A 112 -11.53 -15.70 4.36
CA ALA A 112 -10.63 -14.59 4.65
C ALA A 112 -10.55 -13.64 3.43
N PHE A 113 -10.84 -12.37 3.65
CA PHE A 113 -10.77 -11.33 2.64
C PHE A 113 -9.70 -10.31 3.05
N PHE A 114 -8.64 -10.24 2.24
CA PHE A 114 -7.51 -9.34 2.45
C PHE A 114 -7.66 -8.08 1.61
N MET A 115 -7.54 -6.91 2.22
CA MET A 115 -7.74 -5.62 1.56
C MET A 115 -6.59 -4.66 1.83
N GLN A 116 -6.07 -3.98 0.80
CA GLN A 116 -5.00 -2.98 0.99
C GLN A 116 -5.49 -1.74 1.77
N GLY A 117 -6.68 -1.21 1.45
CA GLY A 117 -7.23 -0.02 2.11
C GLY A 117 -7.65 -0.20 3.58
N LEU A 118 -7.53 -1.39 4.16
CA LEU A 118 -7.84 -1.61 5.58
C LEU A 118 -6.69 -1.14 6.49
N PRO A 119 -6.99 -0.43 7.58
CA PRO A 119 -5.96 0.06 8.48
C PRO A 119 -5.30 -1.11 9.21
N ASP A 120 -3.98 -1.00 9.40
CA ASP A 120 -3.22 -1.97 10.19
C ASP A 120 -3.36 -1.66 11.68
N MET A 121 -4.11 -2.49 12.40
CA MET A 121 -4.49 -2.26 13.81
C MET A 121 -4.62 -3.57 14.59
N GLU A 122 -3.61 -3.91 15.38
CA GLU A 122 -3.63 -5.10 16.24
C GLU A 122 -4.45 -4.84 17.52
N THR A 123 -5.78 -4.98 17.40
CA THR A 123 -6.73 -4.87 18.53
C THR A 123 -7.60 -6.12 18.63
N SER A 124 -8.02 -6.51 19.85
CA SER A 124 -8.94 -7.65 20.06
C SER A 124 -10.23 -7.51 19.27
N ASP A 125 -10.71 -6.27 19.16
CA ASP A 125 -12.01 -5.92 18.61
C ASP A 125 -11.92 -5.58 17.10
N TYR A 126 -10.78 -5.82 16.45
CA TYR A 126 -10.53 -5.43 15.06
C TYR A 126 -11.61 -5.93 14.10
N GLN A 127 -11.93 -7.24 14.16
CA GLN A 127 -12.98 -7.84 13.31
C GLN A 127 -14.34 -7.16 13.55
N THR A 128 -14.69 -6.86 14.81
CA THR A 128 -15.93 -6.17 15.18
C THR A 128 -15.97 -4.71 14.71
N GLN A 129 -14.83 -4.04 14.64
CA GLN A 129 -14.72 -2.67 14.12
C GLN A 129 -14.76 -2.63 12.59
N VAL A 130 -14.06 -3.54 11.90
CA VAL A 130 -14.02 -3.57 10.44
C VAL A 130 -15.33 -4.09 9.85
N LYS A 131 -15.96 -5.13 10.43
CA LYS A 131 -17.27 -5.63 9.95
C LYS A 131 -18.39 -4.58 9.99
N LYS A 132 -18.31 -3.57 10.86
CA LYS A 132 -19.25 -2.43 10.86
C LYS A 132 -19.18 -1.57 9.60
N LYS A 133 -18.06 -1.58 8.86
CA LYS A 133 -17.94 -0.92 7.55
C LYS A 133 -18.63 -1.70 6.42
N PHE A 134 -18.95 -2.98 6.64
CA PHE A 134 -19.53 -3.86 5.62
C PHE A 134 -20.80 -4.54 6.14
N PRO A 135 -21.94 -3.82 6.27
CA PRO A 135 -23.13 -4.31 6.94
C PRO A 135 -23.68 -5.65 6.40
N SER A 136 -23.64 -5.87 5.08
CA SER A 136 -24.06 -7.13 4.45
C SER A 136 -23.22 -8.33 4.90
N LEU A 137 -21.90 -8.15 5.07
CA LEU A 137 -20.97 -9.19 5.51
C LEU A 137 -20.92 -9.36 7.04
N SER A 138 -21.43 -8.38 7.79
CA SER A 138 -21.25 -8.30 9.25
C SER A 138 -21.85 -9.49 10.03
N TYR A 139 -22.91 -10.11 9.51
CA TYR A 139 -23.62 -11.23 10.12
C TYR A 139 -22.88 -12.57 10.02
N PHE A 140 -22.00 -12.74 9.02
CA PHE A 140 -21.33 -14.01 8.75
C PHE A 140 -20.19 -14.27 9.74
N GLN A 141 -20.32 -15.34 10.53
CA GLN A 141 -19.35 -15.68 11.58
C GLN A 141 -18.04 -16.26 11.00
N ASN A 142 -18.12 -16.93 9.85
CA ASN A 142 -17.00 -17.51 9.12
C ASN A 142 -16.27 -16.53 8.19
N VAL A 143 -16.77 -15.30 8.00
CA VAL A 143 -16.06 -14.24 7.25
C VAL A 143 -15.08 -13.52 8.17
N TYR A 144 -13.86 -13.28 7.69
CA TYR A 144 -12.80 -12.55 8.37
C TYR A 144 -12.18 -11.52 7.44
N LEU A 145 -11.98 -10.30 7.92
CA LEU A 145 -11.46 -9.17 7.13
C LEU A 145 -10.06 -8.81 7.66
N PHE A 146 -9.08 -8.67 6.78
CA PHE A 146 -7.67 -8.46 7.16
C PHE A 146 -6.97 -7.41 6.28
N PRO A 147 -5.97 -6.68 6.82
CA PRO A 147 -5.15 -5.78 6.01
C PRO A 147 -4.19 -6.59 5.14
N LEU A 148 -3.96 -6.16 3.90
CA LEU A 148 -3.04 -6.82 2.97
C LEU A 148 -1.58 -6.43 3.27
N ARG A 149 -0.93 -7.18 4.18
CA ARG A 149 0.51 -7.05 4.44
C ARG A 149 1.33 -7.79 3.36
N ALA A 150 1.40 -7.23 2.16
CA ALA A 150 2.06 -7.86 0.99
C ALA A 150 3.53 -8.28 1.25
N TYR A 151 4.30 -7.49 1.99
CA TYR A 151 5.68 -7.85 2.38
C TYR A 151 5.74 -9.12 3.25
N GLU A 152 4.85 -9.25 4.25
CA GLU A 152 4.75 -10.45 5.10
C GLU A 152 4.15 -11.68 4.37
N LEU A 153 3.41 -11.43 3.30
CA LEU A 153 2.86 -12.46 2.43
C LEU A 153 3.93 -13.04 1.50
N PHE A 154 4.75 -12.18 0.88
CA PHE A 154 5.83 -12.60 -0.03
C PHE A 154 7.09 -13.06 0.69
N ALA A 155 7.27 -12.73 1.97
CA ALA A 155 8.37 -13.23 2.79
C ALA A 155 8.53 -14.76 2.66
N GLN A 156 9.76 -15.21 2.36
CA GLN A 156 10.12 -16.61 2.10
C GLN A 156 9.59 -17.20 0.76
N THR A 157 9.16 -16.36 -0.18
CA THR A 157 8.81 -16.76 -1.57
C THR A 157 9.71 -16.04 -2.59
N PRO A 158 9.84 -16.55 -3.84
CA PRO A 158 10.58 -15.86 -4.91
C PRO A 158 10.03 -14.45 -5.20
N LEU A 159 8.73 -14.25 -4.99
CA LEU A 159 8.05 -12.96 -5.21
C LEU A 159 8.55 -11.84 -4.30
N LEU A 160 9.26 -12.14 -3.19
CA LEU A 160 9.80 -11.08 -2.33
C LEU A 160 10.82 -10.23 -3.09
N GLU A 161 11.69 -10.84 -3.89
CA GLU A 161 12.74 -10.12 -4.62
C GLU A 161 12.10 -9.20 -5.65
N TRP A 162 11.29 -9.76 -6.55
CA TRP A 162 10.46 -9.00 -7.51
C TRP A 162 9.66 -7.85 -6.86
N TYR A 163 8.88 -8.14 -5.80
CA TYR A 163 8.04 -7.12 -5.16
C TYR A 163 8.88 -5.98 -4.55
N THR A 164 10.09 -6.29 -4.09
CA THR A 164 10.94 -5.34 -3.36
C THR A 164 12.09 -4.73 -4.17
N GLU A 165 12.30 -5.14 -5.41
CA GLU A 165 13.00 -4.31 -6.42
C GLU A 165 12.20 -3.05 -6.76
N VAL A 166 10.89 -3.04 -6.44
CA VAL A 166 9.96 -1.92 -6.64
C VAL A 166 9.56 -1.24 -5.32
N ASP A 167 10.21 -1.59 -4.21
CA ASP A 167 9.91 -1.07 -2.87
C ASP A 167 10.77 0.16 -2.55
N LEU A 168 10.16 1.36 -2.66
CA LEU A 168 10.79 2.65 -2.36
C LEU A 168 11.29 2.77 -0.90
N THR A 169 10.90 1.88 0.02
CA THR A 169 11.48 1.84 1.37
C THR A 169 12.91 1.27 1.39
N LYS A 170 13.36 0.60 0.32
CA LYS A 170 14.73 0.07 0.15
C LYS A 170 15.77 1.10 -0.31
N GLU A 171 15.57 2.39 -0.05
CA GLU A 171 16.67 3.36 -0.02
C GLU A 171 17.69 2.99 1.09
N LYS A 172 18.66 2.13 0.74
CA LYS A 172 19.69 1.63 1.67
C LYS A 172 20.73 2.68 2.04
N LYS A 173 20.91 3.73 1.24
CA LYS A 173 21.82 4.85 1.48
C LYS A 173 20.96 6.06 1.84
N LYS A 174 21.01 6.52 3.09
CA LYS A 174 20.37 7.75 3.59
C LYS A 174 21.41 8.63 4.26
N ASN A 175 21.17 9.94 4.23
CA ASN A 175 22.14 11.00 4.50
C ASN A 175 23.28 11.04 3.48
N PHE A 176 22.93 11.06 2.19
CA PHE A 176 23.86 11.27 1.08
C PHE A 176 23.45 12.48 0.21
N LEU A 177 24.42 13.04 -0.51
CA LEU A 177 24.23 13.98 -1.62
C LEU A 177 24.86 13.39 -2.88
N ALA A 178 24.30 13.64 -4.07
CA ALA A 178 25.03 13.43 -5.32
C ALA A 178 25.69 14.72 -5.81
N ALA A 179 26.72 14.58 -6.64
CA ALA A 179 27.36 15.68 -7.35
C ALA A 179 26.87 15.72 -8.82
N GLU A 180 26.59 16.90 -9.37
CA GLU A 180 26.31 17.07 -10.81
C GLU A 180 27.60 17.20 -11.63
N SER A 181 28.66 17.73 -11.01
CA SER A 181 30.00 17.86 -11.56
C SER A 181 31.05 17.78 -10.44
N GLU A 182 32.34 17.87 -10.76
CA GLU A 182 33.42 17.92 -9.76
C GLU A 182 33.27 19.06 -8.74
N LYS A 183 32.42 20.06 -9.00
CA LYS A 183 32.28 21.28 -8.18
C LYS A 183 30.85 21.65 -7.79
N LEU A 184 29.83 20.92 -8.24
CA LEU A 184 28.43 21.27 -8.02
C LEU A 184 27.65 20.14 -7.35
N CYS A 185 26.99 20.44 -6.24
CA CYS A 185 26.07 19.54 -5.56
C CYS A 185 24.73 19.43 -6.31
N ALA A 186 24.19 18.23 -6.43
CA ALA A 186 22.86 18.01 -6.98
C ALA A 186 21.78 18.42 -5.96
N ASN A 187 20.99 19.44 -6.30
CA ASN A 187 19.70 19.69 -5.65
C ASN A 187 18.60 18.74 -6.18
N SER A 188 18.91 18.01 -7.26
CA SER A 188 18.04 17.08 -7.98
C SER A 188 18.09 15.65 -7.43
N VAL A 189 19.21 15.24 -6.81
CA VAL A 189 19.43 13.88 -6.30
C VAL A 189 20.16 13.91 -4.95
N PHE A 190 19.39 13.75 -3.87
CA PHE A 190 19.90 13.53 -2.51
C PHE A 190 18.90 12.70 -1.69
N GLY A 191 19.39 12.03 -0.65
CA GLY A 191 18.56 11.33 0.32
C GLY A 191 18.98 11.69 1.72
N LEU A 192 18.15 12.42 2.47
CA LEU A 192 18.42 12.87 3.84
C LEU A 192 17.38 12.32 4.82
N ASN A 193 17.78 12.02 6.06
CA ASN A 193 16.83 11.66 7.11
C ASN A 193 15.88 12.82 7.45
N GLN A 194 14.72 12.48 8.02
CA GLN A 194 13.79 13.48 8.56
C GLN A 194 14.50 14.34 9.61
N TYR A 195 14.34 15.67 9.51
CA TYR A 195 15.02 16.67 10.36
C TYR A 195 16.56 16.68 10.27
N HIS A 196 17.16 16.15 9.20
CA HIS A 196 18.62 16.21 9.01
C HIS A 196 19.13 17.66 8.95
N VAL A 197 20.20 17.95 9.69
CA VAL A 197 20.72 19.32 9.88
C VAL A 197 21.02 20.06 8.58
N LEU A 198 21.56 19.37 7.57
CA LEU A 198 21.85 19.97 6.26
C LEU A 198 20.60 20.57 5.59
N ALA A 199 19.46 19.90 5.68
CA ALA A 199 18.21 20.42 5.10
C ALA A 199 17.76 21.70 5.82
N TRP A 200 17.98 21.79 7.14
CA TRP A 200 17.74 23.03 7.89
C TRP A 200 18.71 24.14 7.47
N THR A 201 20.00 23.84 7.33
CA THR A 201 21.00 24.83 6.88
C THR A 201 20.70 25.36 5.48
N CYS A 202 20.31 24.50 4.53
CA CYS A 202 19.89 24.95 3.19
C CYS A 202 18.61 25.82 3.22
N MET A 203 17.66 25.56 4.13
CA MET A 203 16.48 26.43 4.28
C MET A 203 16.84 27.80 4.90
N GLU A 204 17.75 27.83 5.89
CA GLU A 204 18.25 29.08 6.48
C GLU A 204 19.08 29.89 5.48
N ASP A 205 19.95 29.26 4.69
CA ASP A 205 20.73 29.94 3.65
C ASP A 205 19.83 30.50 2.55
N PHE A 206 18.92 29.68 2.00
CA PHE A 206 17.89 30.12 1.04
C PHE A 206 17.12 31.35 1.54
N ALA A 207 16.73 31.36 2.83
CA ALA A 207 15.95 32.46 3.41
C ALA A 207 16.75 33.75 3.62
N ARG A 208 18.09 33.66 3.76
CA ARG A 208 18.99 34.81 3.97
C ARG A 208 19.55 35.36 2.66
N ASN A 209 19.93 34.47 1.76
CA ASN A 209 20.69 34.72 0.54
C ASN A 209 19.83 34.55 -0.73
N TYR A 210 18.51 34.76 -0.63
CA TYR A 210 17.61 34.64 -1.79
C TYR A 210 17.96 35.64 -2.90
N ASN A 211 18.34 35.11 -4.06
CA ASN A 211 18.68 35.83 -5.27
C ASN A 211 18.00 35.16 -6.48
N GLY A 212 16.70 35.43 -6.66
CA GLY A 212 15.93 34.93 -7.81
C GLY A 212 16.30 35.58 -9.15
N GLY A 213 17.35 36.41 -9.22
CA GLY A 213 17.90 36.97 -10.46
C GLY A 213 18.98 36.10 -11.10
N GLU A 214 19.46 35.06 -10.41
CA GLU A 214 20.59 34.23 -10.83
C GLU A 214 20.17 32.76 -10.95
N TRP A 215 20.34 32.19 -12.15
CA TRP A 215 19.93 30.81 -12.44
C TRP A 215 20.78 29.82 -11.62
N GLY A 216 20.13 28.81 -11.03
CA GLY A 216 20.80 27.80 -10.23
C GLY A 216 21.18 28.23 -8.80
N TYR A 217 21.09 29.52 -8.44
CA TYR A 217 21.53 30.00 -7.12
C TYR A 217 20.78 29.34 -5.96
N GLN A 218 19.45 29.20 -6.06
CA GLN A 218 18.63 28.43 -5.09
C GLN A 218 18.50 26.94 -5.48
N GLY A 219 19.23 26.49 -6.50
CA GLY A 219 19.27 25.13 -7.01
C GLY A 219 20.57 24.43 -6.63
N PRO A 220 21.36 23.90 -7.60
CA PRO A 220 22.66 23.27 -7.32
C PRO A 220 23.61 24.13 -6.48
N SER A 221 23.64 25.45 -6.71
CA SER A 221 24.54 26.34 -5.98
C SER A 221 24.20 26.46 -4.49
N LEU A 222 22.92 26.35 -4.09
CA LEU A 222 22.50 26.40 -2.68
C LEU A 222 23.14 25.28 -1.87
N PHE A 223 23.05 24.05 -2.36
CA PHE A 223 23.70 22.91 -1.71
C PHE A 223 25.23 23.03 -1.80
N THR A 224 25.76 23.58 -2.89
CA THR A 224 27.20 23.77 -3.08
C THR A 224 27.79 24.79 -2.08
N HIS A 225 27.16 25.95 -1.90
CA HIS A 225 27.59 26.97 -0.93
C HIS A 225 27.56 26.41 0.49
N VAL A 226 26.45 25.81 0.89
CA VAL A 226 26.29 25.22 2.23
C VAL A 226 27.26 24.08 2.49
N MET A 227 27.61 23.28 1.47
CA MET A 227 28.61 22.21 1.61
C MET A 227 30.04 22.73 1.68
N ASN A 228 30.39 23.75 0.90
CA ASN A 228 31.70 24.39 0.95
C ASN A 228 31.92 25.04 2.34
N ASP A 229 30.92 25.73 2.89
CA ASP A 229 30.95 26.31 4.25
C ASP A 229 31.10 25.27 5.37
N LEU A 230 30.75 24.01 5.12
CA LEU A 230 30.79 22.92 6.10
C LEU A 230 32.04 22.01 5.99
N CYS A 231 32.64 21.89 4.79
CA CYS A 231 33.58 20.81 4.47
C CYS A 231 34.70 21.17 3.47
N ASP A 232 34.84 22.44 3.05
CA ASP A 232 35.68 22.90 1.92
C ASP A 232 35.25 22.31 0.55
N GLU A 233 35.80 22.84 -0.55
CA GLU A 233 35.44 22.44 -1.93
C GLU A 233 35.76 20.95 -2.20
N PRO A 234 34.77 20.07 -2.45
CA PRO A 234 34.97 18.62 -2.51
C PRO A 234 35.71 18.15 -3.79
N GLN A 235 37.03 17.95 -3.69
CA GLN A 235 37.87 17.53 -4.83
C GLN A 235 37.69 16.03 -5.18
N PHE A 236 36.97 15.72 -6.25
CA PHE A 236 36.86 14.36 -6.80
C PHE A 236 38.12 13.97 -7.60
N ASN A 237 39.15 13.47 -6.92
CA ASN A 237 40.42 13.07 -7.54
C ASN A 237 40.36 11.71 -8.31
N SER A 238 39.20 11.06 -8.36
CA SER A 238 39.01 9.71 -8.93
C SER A 238 37.53 9.44 -9.26
N THR A 239 37.20 8.21 -9.68
CA THR A 239 35.82 7.72 -9.86
C THR A 239 35.14 7.29 -8.54
N GLU A 240 35.71 7.64 -7.38
CA GLU A 240 35.23 7.23 -6.05
C GLU A 240 34.24 8.24 -5.45
N ASP A 241 33.44 7.79 -4.47
CA ASP A 241 32.61 8.67 -3.64
C ASP A 241 33.50 9.32 -2.56
N VAL A 242 33.27 10.60 -2.22
CA VAL A 242 33.97 11.29 -1.12
C VAL A 242 33.05 11.45 0.11
N THR A 243 33.56 11.98 1.23
CA THR A 243 32.76 12.11 2.48
C THR A 243 32.94 13.48 3.13
N CYS A 244 31.84 14.21 3.31
CA CYS A 244 31.77 15.41 4.13
C CYS A 244 31.26 15.04 5.53
N GLY A 245 32.18 14.92 6.49
CA GLY A 245 31.86 14.38 7.81
C GLY A 245 31.20 12.99 7.73
N ASN A 246 29.94 12.90 8.15
CA ASN A 246 29.14 11.67 8.10
C ASN A 246 28.27 11.52 6.82
N ILE A 247 28.39 12.43 5.86
CA ILE A 247 27.58 12.48 4.63
C ILE A 247 28.43 11.98 3.46
N PRO A 248 28.13 10.81 2.85
CA PRO A 248 28.73 10.41 1.58
C PRO A 248 28.27 11.35 0.47
N TYR A 249 29.24 11.91 -0.26
CA TYR A 249 29.03 12.75 -1.42
C TYR A 249 29.43 11.96 -2.67
N LEU A 250 28.41 11.64 -3.47
CA LEU A 250 28.49 10.59 -4.49
C LEU A 250 29.04 11.16 -5.80
N ASN A 251 29.98 10.45 -6.40
CA ASN A 251 30.67 10.86 -7.63
C ASN A 251 29.68 11.21 -8.75
N PRO A 252 29.94 12.21 -9.62
CA PRO A 252 29.03 12.55 -10.73
C PRO A 252 28.63 11.34 -11.58
N GLN A 253 29.55 10.40 -11.82
CA GLN A 253 29.27 9.17 -12.59
C GLN A 253 28.14 8.29 -12.00
N ARG A 254 27.74 8.49 -10.73
CA ARG A 254 26.64 7.74 -10.11
C ARG A 254 25.25 8.12 -10.62
N PHE A 255 25.05 9.34 -11.11
CA PHE A 255 23.72 9.84 -11.53
C PHE A 255 23.76 10.76 -12.78
N PHE A 256 24.94 11.32 -13.08
CA PHE A 256 25.21 12.25 -14.17
C PHE A 256 26.39 11.73 -15.04
N PRO A 257 26.32 10.50 -15.60
CA PRO A 257 27.43 9.93 -16.37
C PRO A 257 27.73 10.66 -17.68
N ILE A 258 26.76 11.42 -18.20
CA ILE A 258 26.94 12.43 -19.25
C ILE A 258 26.69 13.80 -18.59
N PRO A 259 27.70 14.69 -18.51
CA PRO A 259 27.57 16.01 -17.92
C PRO A 259 26.73 16.94 -18.80
N ASP A 260 26.34 18.08 -18.24
CA ASP A 260 25.57 19.15 -18.89
C ASP A 260 26.19 19.60 -20.23
N ILE A 261 27.51 19.81 -20.27
CA ILE A 261 28.25 20.21 -21.47
C ILE A 261 28.20 19.18 -22.62
N ALA A 262 27.80 17.94 -22.33
CA ALA A 262 27.70 16.83 -23.27
C ALA A 262 26.26 16.31 -23.44
N TRP A 263 25.25 17.09 -23.03
CA TRP A 263 23.85 16.67 -23.01
C TRP A 263 23.33 16.11 -24.35
N GLU A 264 23.83 16.61 -25.49
CA GLU A 264 23.43 16.15 -26.82
C GLU A 264 23.73 14.65 -27.05
N THR A 265 24.71 14.07 -26.35
CA THR A 265 25.09 12.66 -26.43
C THR A 265 23.94 11.70 -26.05
N TYR A 266 23.00 12.11 -25.18
CA TYR A 266 21.79 11.31 -24.91
C TYR A 266 20.85 11.19 -26.12
N PHE A 267 21.07 11.98 -27.18
CA PHE A 267 20.20 12.12 -28.35
C PHE A 267 20.94 11.87 -29.67
N GLU A 268 22.13 11.27 -29.60
CA GLU A 268 22.85 10.72 -30.75
C GLU A 268 22.28 9.35 -31.18
N VAL A 269 22.54 8.94 -32.42
CA VAL A 269 22.15 7.62 -32.93
C VAL A 269 23.27 6.63 -32.67
N PHE A 270 23.02 5.65 -31.81
CA PHE A 270 23.99 4.64 -31.42
C PHE A 270 23.78 3.32 -32.15
N ASP A 271 24.80 2.83 -32.87
CA ASP A 271 24.84 1.45 -33.39
C ASP A 271 24.93 0.40 -32.25
N ILE A 272 25.49 0.80 -31.11
CA ILE A 272 25.63 -0.01 -29.88
C ILE A 272 25.34 0.90 -28.68
N LEU A 273 24.37 0.53 -27.84
CA LEU A 273 23.98 1.33 -26.67
C LEU A 273 25.14 1.50 -25.67
N PRO A 274 25.41 2.73 -25.18
CA PRO A 274 26.44 2.96 -24.18
C PRO A 274 26.05 2.37 -22.81
N THR A 275 26.97 1.64 -22.18
CA THR A 275 26.73 0.93 -20.91
C THR A 275 27.22 1.70 -19.70
N PHE A 276 26.31 2.36 -18.97
CA PHE A 276 26.62 3.17 -17.79
C PHE A 276 26.79 2.33 -16.51
N ASN A 277 27.75 1.41 -16.51
CA ASN A 277 27.93 0.35 -15.51
C ASN A 277 28.24 0.83 -14.06
N TYR A 278 28.42 2.13 -13.85
CA TYR A 278 28.71 2.75 -12.55
C TYR A 278 27.61 3.73 -12.09
N SER A 279 26.49 3.79 -12.81
CA SER A 279 25.39 4.75 -12.59
C SER A 279 24.13 4.08 -12.08
N TYR A 280 23.45 4.71 -11.12
CA TYR A 280 22.17 4.28 -10.58
C TYR A 280 20.97 4.88 -11.33
N SER A 281 21.15 6.03 -12.00
CA SER A 281 20.18 6.61 -12.94
C SER A 281 20.88 7.51 -13.97
N LEU A 282 20.10 8.08 -14.90
CA LEU A 282 20.56 8.99 -15.95
C LEU A 282 19.84 10.33 -15.84
N HIS A 283 20.58 11.44 -15.72
CA HIS A 283 20.03 12.79 -15.74
C HIS A 283 19.99 13.37 -17.17
N LEU A 284 18.79 13.71 -17.67
CA LEU A 284 18.53 14.03 -19.09
C LEU A 284 18.51 15.53 -19.45
N TRP A 285 18.97 16.42 -18.55
CA TRP A 285 19.23 17.85 -18.83
C TRP A 285 18.09 18.62 -19.55
N ASN A 286 16.83 18.35 -19.17
CA ASN A 286 15.61 18.79 -19.88
C ASN A 286 15.53 20.29 -20.25
N PHE A 287 16.22 21.19 -19.53
CA PHE A 287 16.28 22.61 -19.88
C PHE A 287 16.95 22.84 -21.25
N MET A 288 18.06 22.16 -21.52
CA MET A 288 18.83 22.26 -22.78
C MET A 288 18.03 21.76 -23.99
N ASN A 289 17.18 20.75 -23.78
CA ASN A 289 16.32 20.17 -24.81
C ASN A 289 15.30 21.16 -25.42
N ASN A 290 15.02 22.30 -24.76
CA ASN A 290 14.06 23.28 -25.30
C ASN A 290 14.56 24.04 -26.54
N GLU A 291 15.86 24.07 -26.83
CA GLU A 291 16.39 24.81 -27.99
C GLU A 291 15.98 24.20 -29.34
N LYS A 292 15.70 22.88 -29.37
CA LYS A 292 15.40 22.12 -30.59
C LYS A 292 14.14 21.30 -30.38
N LYS A 293 12.97 21.87 -30.71
CA LYS A 293 11.65 21.18 -30.67
C LYS A 293 11.72 19.84 -31.42
N ARG A 294 11.87 18.74 -30.67
CA ARG A 294 11.92 17.36 -31.17
C ARG A 294 10.73 16.59 -30.62
N SER A 295 10.01 15.88 -31.49
CA SER A 295 8.97 14.93 -31.08
C SER A 295 9.60 13.62 -30.62
N VAL A 296 9.10 13.06 -29.51
CA VAL A 296 9.40 11.67 -29.15
C VAL A 296 8.68 10.76 -30.14
N ASP A 297 9.41 9.84 -30.76
CA ASP A 297 8.85 8.90 -31.74
C ASP A 297 8.09 7.76 -31.03
N PRO A 298 6.86 7.37 -31.44
CA PRO A 298 6.08 6.33 -30.75
C PRO A 298 6.68 4.92 -30.85
N GLY A 299 7.65 4.62 -29.99
CA GLY A 299 8.28 3.30 -29.90
C GLY A 299 9.61 3.23 -29.13
N SER A 300 10.11 4.34 -28.59
CA SER A 300 11.38 4.34 -27.83
C SER A 300 11.22 3.74 -26.42
N ASN A 301 11.92 2.63 -26.17
CA ASN A 301 12.04 2.02 -24.85
C ASN A 301 12.79 2.96 -23.91
N THR A 302 12.06 3.64 -23.04
CA THR A 302 12.60 4.47 -21.96
C THR A 302 12.41 3.77 -20.61
N LEU A 303 13.23 4.15 -19.62
CA LEU A 303 13.31 3.49 -18.31
C LEU A 303 11.93 3.30 -17.66
N VAL A 304 11.65 2.07 -17.21
CA VAL A 304 10.30 1.67 -16.75
C VAL A 304 9.97 2.35 -15.42
N ASP A 305 9.18 3.40 -15.49
CA ASP A 305 8.45 3.93 -14.35
C ASP A 305 7.34 2.94 -13.96
N LEU A 306 7.60 2.12 -12.94
CA LEU A 306 6.67 1.09 -12.45
C LEU A 306 5.44 1.66 -11.72
N THR A 307 5.30 2.98 -11.59
CA THR A 307 4.02 3.65 -11.24
C THR A 307 3.11 3.83 -12.46
N LYS A 308 3.67 3.73 -13.68
CA LYS A 308 2.97 3.77 -14.97
C LYS A 308 2.79 2.38 -15.61
N GLU A 309 3.21 1.30 -14.93
CA GLU A 309 2.98 -0.06 -15.42
C GLU A 309 1.48 -0.35 -15.49
N LYS A 310 0.97 -0.45 -16.73
CA LYS A 310 -0.47 -0.48 -17.06
C LYS A 310 -1.27 -1.55 -16.33
N TYR A 311 -0.64 -2.67 -15.96
CA TYR A 311 -1.30 -3.83 -15.37
C TYR A 311 -0.88 -4.12 -13.92
N ARG A 312 -0.15 -3.22 -13.26
CA ARG A 312 0.41 -3.39 -11.90
C ARG A 312 -0.55 -4.00 -10.89
N ILE A 313 -1.82 -3.55 -10.88
CA ILE A 313 -2.85 -4.04 -9.94
C ILE A 313 -3.15 -5.53 -10.18
N HIS A 314 -3.32 -5.93 -11.45
CA HIS A 314 -3.57 -7.33 -11.81
C HIS A 314 -2.33 -8.20 -11.55
N VAL A 315 -1.14 -7.71 -11.91
CA VAL A 315 0.13 -8.42 -11.68
C VAL A 315 0.39 -8.62 -10.17
N THR A 316 0.08 -7.61 -9.35
CA THR A 316 0.12 -7.72 -7.88
C THR A 316 -0.90 -8.75 -7.36
N ALA A 317 -2.09 -8.84 -7.97
CA ALA A 317 -3.09 -9.86 -7.62
C ALA A 317 -2.62 -11.27 -7.99
N ASP A 318 -1.98 -11.42 -9.15
CA ASP A 318 -1.41 -12.67 -9.65
C ASP A 318 -0.28 -13.18 -8.74
N GLY A 319 0.57 -12.28 -8.24
CA GLY A 319 1.57 -12.60 -7.22
C GLY A 319 0.92 -12.97 -5.87
N CYS A 320 0.06 -12.09 -5.34
CA CYS A 320 -0.57 -12.28 -4.04
C CYS A 320 -1.36 -13.60 -3.95
N ARG A 321 -2.16 -13.95 -4.97
CA ARG A 321 -2.97 -15.19 -4.94
C ARG A 321 -2.10 -16.45 -4.90
N LEU A 322 -0.98 -16.46 -5.62
CA LEU A 322 0.01 -17.54 -5.58
C LEU A 322 0.63 -17.66 -4.18
N ALA A 323 1.07 -16.54 -3.60
CA ALA A 323 1.66 -16.52 -2.27
C ALA A 323 0.67 -16.93 -1.17
N PHE A 324 -0.60 -16.51 -1.25
CA PHE A 324 -1.64 -16.92 -0.29
C PHE A 324 -1.87 -18.44 -0.31
N ILE A 325 -2.06 -19.02 -1.50
CA ILE A 325 -2.33 -20.45 -1.64
C ILE A 325 -1.06 -21.30 -1.41
N TRP A 326 0.13 -20.78 -1.65
CA TRP A 326 1.36 -21.45 -1.19
C TRP A 326 1.52 -21.38 0.33
N LYS A 327 1.36 -20.20 0.96
CA LYS A 327 1.60 -19.98 2.39
C LYS A 327 0.57 -20.66 3.30
N TYR A 328 -0.70 -20.69 2.91
CA TYR A 328 -1.79 -21.25 3.71
C TYR A 328 -2.49 -22.46 3.06
N GLY A 329 -2.52 -22.56 1.73
CA GLY A 329 -3.41 -23.48 1.03
C GLY A 329 -4.87 -23.05 1.07
N GLY A 330 -5.77 -23.95 0.64
CA GLY A 330 -7.20 -23.70 0.57
C GLY A 330 -7.65 -23.41 -0.86
N ILE A 331 -8.57 -22.46 -1.04
CA ILE A 331 -9.10 -22.04 -2.35
C ILE A 331 -9.02 -20.53 -2.47
N TYR A 332 -8.52 -20.04 -3.60
CA TYR A 332 -8.58 -18.63 -3.98
C TYR A 332 -9.74 -18.40 -4.96
N PHE A 333 -10.41 -17.26 -4.81
CA PHE A 333 -11.38 -16.73 -5.75
C PHE A 333 -11.08 -15.24 -6.01
N ASP A 334 -11.10 -14.84 -7.28
CA ASP A 334 -11.25 -13.42 -7.63
C ASP A 334 -12.62 -12.92 -7.17
N SER A 335 -12.67 -11.63 -6.84
CA SER A 335 -13.80 -10.97 -6.17
C SER A 335 -14.98 -10.61 -7.10
N ASP A 336 -14.99 -11.19 -8.30
CA ASP A 336 -16.06 -11.13 -9.30
C ASP A 336 -16.74 -12.49 -9.53
N THR A 337 -16.60 -13.43 -8.58
CA THR A 337 -17.09 -14.80 -8.68
C THR A 337 -18.18 -15.17 -7.65
N ILE A 338 -19.37 -15.56 -8.13
CA ILE A 338 -20.47 -16.02 -7.26
C ILE A 338 -20.36 -17.53 -7.05
N SER A 339 -20.12 -17.95 -5.80
CA SER A 339 -20.10 -19.37 -5.42
C SER A 339 -21.50 -19.98 -5.42
N MET A 340 -21.67 -21.11 -6.09
CA MET A 340 -22.97 -21.81 -6.23
C MET A 340 -23.07 -23.09 -5.42
N ARG A 341 -21.98 -23.87 -5.33
CA ARG A 341 -21.91 -25.11 -4.53
C ARG A 341 -20.45 -25.47 -4.16
N PRO A 342 -20.22 -26.37 -3.19
CA PRO A 342 -18.87 -26.76 -2.80
C PRO A 342 -18.07 -27.45 -3.92
N ILE A 343 -16.81 -27.07 -4.07
CA ILE A 343 -15.83 -27.76 -4.93
C ILE A 343 -15.33 -29.01 -4.18
N PRO A 344 -15.42 -30.23 -4.77
CA PRO A 344 -15.08 -31.47 -4.07
C PRO A 344 -13.57 -31.78 -4.02
N HIS A 345 -12.74 -31.02 -4.72
CA HIS A 345 -11.29 -31.23 -4.84
C HIS A 345 -10.50 -30.22 -3.99
N LYS A 346 -9.42 -30.67 -3.33
CA LYS A 346 -8.47 -29.78 -2.64
C LYS A 346 -7.45 -29.17 -3.60
N ASN A 347 -6.81 -30.01 -4.42
CA ASN A 347 -5.88 -29.60 -5.46
C ASN A 347 -6.63 -29.53 -6.80
N PHE A 348 -6.91 -28.33 -7.29
CA PHE A 348 -7.52 -28.14 -8.60
C PHE A 348 -7.09 -26.83 -9.26
N LEU A 349 -7.17 -26.82 -10.59
CA LEU A 349 -7.01 -25.65 -11.44
C LEU A 349 -8.22 -25.55 -12.36
N ALA A 350 -8.77 -24.36 -12.57
CA ALA A 350 -9.89 -24.15 -13.50
C ALA A 350 -9.39 -23.90 -14.93
N ALA A 351 -9.95 -24.57 -15.92
CA ALA A 351 -9.81 -24.17 -17.32
C ALA A 351 -10.74 -22.98 -17.62
N GLN A 352 -10.27 -21.99 -18.39
CA GLN A 352 -11.12 -20.95 -18.99
C GLN A 352 -11.53 -21.28 -20.44
N SER A 353 -10.73 -22.10 -21.12
CA SER A 353 -11.03 -22.68 -22.43
C SER A 353 -10.29 -24.01 -22.59
N GLU A 354 -10.47 -24.68 -23.72
CA GLU A 354 -9.79 -25.95 -24.05
C GLU A 354 -8.26 -25.85 -24.03
N ILE A 355 -7.69 -24.65 -24.18
CA ILE A 355 -6.23 -24.41 -24.30
C ILE A 355 -5.66 -23.46 -23.25
N HIS A 356 -6.49 -22.97 -22.31
CA HIS A 356 -6.09 -21.96 -21.32
C HIS A 356 -6.59 -22.32 -19.91
N CYS A 357 -5.67 -22.23 -18.94
CA CYS A 357 -5.95 -22.29 -17.52
C CYS A 357 -6.25 -20.89 -16.99
N ALA A 358 -7.27 -20.75 -16.15
CA ALA A 358 -7.49 -19.57 -15.34
C ALA A 358 -6.57 -19.58 -14.11
N ASN A 359 -6.30 -18.40 -13.55
CA ASN A 359 -5.73 -18.23 -12.21
C ASN A 359 -6.69 -17.53 -11.22
N GLY A 360 -7.90 -17.16 -11.67
CA GLY A 360 -8.94 -16.54 -10.82
C GLY A 360 -9.58 -17.50 -9.82
N MET A 361 -9.64 -18.79 -10.14
CA MET A 361 -10.27 -19.80 -9.30
C MET A 361 -9.42 -21.06 -9.29
N PHE A 362 -8.72 -21.29 -8.17
CA PHE A 362 -7.89 -22.47 -7.98
C PHE A 362 -7.76 -22.82 -6.50
N GLY A 363 -7.43 -24.07 -6.21
CA GLY A 363 -7.19 -24.53 -4.85
C GLY A 363 -6.02 -25.50 -4.81
N LEU A 364 -5.20 -25.41 -3.77
CA LEU A 364 -4.08 -26.32 -3.53
C LEU A 364 -3.91 -26.53 -2.03
N ASN A 365 -3.32 -27.65 -1.65
CA ASN A 365 -2.76 -27.84 -0.31
C ASN A 365 -1.66 -26.78 -0.03
N GLN A 366 -1.42 -26.51 1.25
CA GLN A 366 -0.31 -25.67 1.71
C GLN A 366 1.04 -26.17 1.13
N TYR A 367 1.91 -25.24 0.76
CA TYR A 367 3.25 -25.47 0.19
C TYR A 367 3.29 -26.32 -1.09
N HIS A 368 2.17 -26.47 -1.82
CA HIS A 368 2.12 -27.30 -3.02
C HIS A 368 3.05 -26.79 -4.14
N GLY A 369 3.94 -27.66 -4.62
CA GLY A 369 5.05 -27.30 -5.52
C GLY A 369 4.64 -26.59 -6.82
N PHE A 370 3.44 -26.83 -7.34
CA PHE A 370 2.90 -26.08 -8.49
C PHE A 370 2.87 -24.56 -8.25
N ALA A 371 2.45 -24.11 -7.05
CA ALA A 371 2.43 -22.69 -6.72
C ALA A 371 3.85 -22.11 -6.61
N TRP A 372 4.81 -22.89 -6.10
CA TRP A 372 6.22 -22.48 -6.05
C TRP A 372 6.82 -22.32 -7.45
N ILE A 373 6.65 -23.31 -8.33
CA ILE A 373 7.13 -23.27 -9.72
C ILE A 373 6.48 -22.09 -10.47
N CYS A 374 5.20 -21.81 -10.24
CA CYS A 374 4.56 -20.60 -10.75
C CYS A 374 5.22 -19.32 -10.23
N MET A 375 5.58 -19.23 -8.94
CA MET A 375 6.29 -18.05 -8.40
C MET A 375 7.72 -17.90 -8.93
N GLU A 376 8.45 -18.99 -9.17
CA GLU A 376 9.78 -18.94 -9.80
C GLU A 376 9.70 -18.45 -11.27
N ASP A 377 8.74 -18.95 -12.04
CA ASP A 377 8.52 -18.52 -13.42
C ASP A 377 7.94 -17.09 -13.52
N PHE A 378 7.07 -16.70 -12.59
CA PHE A 378 6.51 -15.34 -12.49
C PHE A 378 7.61 -14.29 -12.48
N VAL A 379 8.66 -14.50 -11.68
CA VAL A 379 9.82 -13.60 -11.55
C VAL A 379 10.75 -13.73 -12.75
N LYS A 380 11.08 -14.97 -13.15
CA LYS A 380 12.04 -15.24 -14.23
C LYS A 380 11.55 -14.75 -15.61
N ASN A 381 10.25 -14.82 -15.86
CA ASN A 381 9.60 -14.47 -17.12
C ASN A 381 8.61 -13.31 -16.89
N TYR A 382 9.07 -12.22 -16.26
CA TYR A 382 8.25 -11.05 -15.97
C TYR A 382 7.92 -10.22 -17.22
N ASP A 383 6.63 -9.92 -17.45
CA ASP A 383 6.21 -8.91 -18.44
C ASP A 383 4.96 -8.14 -17.97
N GLY A 384 5.19 -7.09 -17.18
CA GLY A 384 4.15 -6.15 -16.73
C GLY A 384 3.43 -5.37 -17.85
N ASN A 385 3.88 -5.46 -19.10
CA ASN A 385 3.21 -4.85 -20.25
C ASN A 385 2.17 -5.78 -20.91
N SER A 386 2.18 -7.07 -20.59
CA SER A 386 1.34 -8.09 -21.22
C SER A 386 0.24 -8.59 -20.25
N TRP A 387 -1.01 -8.24 -20.56
CA TRP A 387 -2.14 -8.57 -19.69
C TRP A 387 -2.27 -10.09 -19.48
N GLY A 388 -2.31 -10.49 -18.20
CA GLY A 388 -2.42 -11.88 -17.79
C GLY A 388 -1.17 -12.72 -18.07
N HIS A 389 -0.03 -12.13 -18.45
CA HIS A 389 1.22 -12.87 -18.62
C HIS A 389 1.69 -13.54 -17.33
N GLN A 390 1.55 -12.83 -16.22
CA GLN A 390 1.79 -13.31 -14.85
C GLN A 390 0.62 -14.13 -14.26
N GLY A 391 -0.51 -14.22 -14.96
CA GLY A 391 -1.74 -14.83 -14.45
C GLY A 391 -2.20 -16.09 -15.22
N PRO A 392 -3.26 -16.03 -16.05
CA PRO A 392 -3.75 -17.20 -16.78
C PRO A 392 -2.71 -17.74 -17.78
N GLN A 393 -1.87 -16.89 -18.37
CA GLN A 393 -0.78 -17.37 -19.25
C GLN A 393 0.30 -18.12 -18.45
N LEU A 394 0.62 -17.67 -17.23
CA LEU A 394 1.56 -18.36 -16.32
C LEU A 394 1.05 -19.76 -15.97
N PHE A 395 -0.20 -19.86 -15.50
CA PHE A 395 -0.82 -21.15 -15.17
C PHE A 395 -0.85 -22.07 -16.40
N THR A 396 -1.20 -21.52 -17.57
CA THR A 396 -1.22 -22.28 -18.84
C THR A 396 0.16 -22.79 -19.23
N ARG A 397 1.23 -21.98 -19.14
CA ARG A 397 2.58 -22.42 -19.53
C ARG A 397 3.21 -23.41 -18.54
N ILE A 398 2.97 -23.26 -17.24
CA ILE A 398 3.45 -24.22 -16.23
C ILE A 398 2.69 -25.55 -16.31
N LEU A 399 1.37 -25.52 -16.51
CA LEU A 399 0.58 -26.74 -16.76
C LEU A 399 1.10 -27.46 -18.02
N LYS A 400 1.35 -26.72 -19.11
CA LYS A 400 1.92 -27.24 -20.37
C LYS A 400 3.34 -27.79 -20.22
N TYR A 401 4.19 -27.14 -19.42
CA TYR A 401 5.56 -27.56 -19.14
C TYR A 401 5.62 -28.86 -18.34
N LEU A 402 4.76 -29.00 -17.33
CA LEU A 402 4.75 -30.16 -16.43
C LEU A 402 4.01 -31.39 -16.99
N TYR A 403 2.95 -31.19 -17.78
CA TYR A 403 2.02 -32.27 -18.17
C TYR A 403 1.68 -32.32 -19.67
N GLY A 404 2.22 -31.42 -20.50
CA GLY A 404 1.75 -31.20 -21.86
C GLY A 404 0.43 -30.42 -21.90
N VAL A 405 -0.14 -30.24 -23.10
CA VAL A 405 -1.44 -29.55 -23.26
C VAL A 405 -2.56 -30.54 -22.90
N PRO A 406 -3.33 -30.33 -21.82
CA PRO A 406 -4.44 -31.22 -21.48
C PRO A 406 -5.59 -31.00 -22.47
N GLN A 407 -6.12 -32.08 -23.05
CA GLN A 407 -7.24 -32.01 -24.00
C GLN A 407 -8.50 -32.62 -23.38
N PHE A 408 -9.59 -31.86 -23.40
CA PHE A 408 -10.89 -32.30 -22.89
C PHE A 408 -11.60 -33.15 -23.95
N ASN A 409 -11.53 -34.49 -23.79
CA ASN A 409 -12.20 -35.44 -24.68
C ASN A 409 -13.75 -35.41 -24.59
N SER A 410 -14.29 -34.82 -23.51
CA SER A 410 -15.71 -34.71 -23.23
C SER A 410 -15.94 -33.56 -22.21
N LYS A 411 -17.10 -33.51 -21.55
CA LYS A 411 -17.37 -32.61 -20.42
C LYS A 411 -16.70 -33.03 -19.10
N GLU A 412 -15.90 -34.10 -19.11
CA GLU A 412 -15.20 -34.63 -17.94
C GLU A 412 -14.01 -33.75 -17.52
N ASP A 413 -13.67 -33.80 -16.24
CA ASP A 413 -12.52 -33.11 -15.67
C ASP A 413 -11.25 -33.98 -15.79
N ILE A 414 -10.11 -33.36 -16.08
CA ILE A 414 -8.82 -34.04 -16.30
C ILE A 414 -8.07 -34.17 -14.96
N THR A 415 -7.20 -35.17 -14.81
CA THR A 415 -6.28 -35.26 -13.66
C THR A 415 -4.83 -35.19 -14.13
N CYS A 416 -4.12 -34.14 -13.68
CA CYS A 416 -2.72 -33.85 -13.99
C CYS A 416 -1.88 -34.11 -12.73
N GLY A 417 -1.37 -35.34 -12.59
CA GLY A 417 -0.63 -35.75 -11.39
C GLY A 417 -1.52 -35.70 -10.13
N SER A 418 -1.17 -34.81 -9.19
CA SER A 418 -1.91 -34.58 -7.93
C SER A 418 -2.99 -33.49 -8.02
N ILE A 419 -3.23 -32.94 -9.21
CA ILE A 419 -4.13 -31.80 -9.47
C ILE A 419 -5.29 -32.24 -10.37
N HIS A 420 -6.52 -31.84 -10.05
CA HIS A 420 -7.65 -31.94 -10.97
C HIS A 420 -7.75 -30.67 -11.85
N TYR A 421 -7.60 -30.81 -13.16
CA TYR A 421 -7.78 -29.72 -14.11
C TYR A 421 -9.24 -29.72 -14.60
N LEU A 422 -10.01 -28.78 -14.06
CA LEU A 422 -11.46 -28.78 -14.11
C LEU A 422 -11.97 -28.13 -15.41
N HIS A 423 -12.93 -28.79 -16.05
CA HIS A 423 -13.49 -28.42 -17.35
C HIS A 423 -14.14 -27.02 -17.32
N PRO A 424 -14.07 -26.18 -18.38
CA PRO A 424 -14.50 -24.77 -18.30
C PRO A 424 -15.91 -24.54 -17.74
N ARG A 425 -16.87 -25.42 -18.08
CA ARG A 425 -18.25 -25.42 -17.53
C ARG A 425 -18.35 -25.43 -15.99
N ARG A 426 -17.29 -25.84 -15.27
CA ARG A 426 -17.24 -25.82 -13.80
C ARG A 426 -17.24 -24.41 -13.21
N PHE A 427 -16.78 -23.40 -13.96
CA PHE A 427 -16.59 -22.01 -13.50
C PHE A 427 -17.08 -20.95 -14.51
N PHE A 428 -17.13 -21.33 -15.80
CA PHE A 428 -17.55 -20.51 -16.93
C PHE A 428 -18.67 -21.23 -17.70
N PRO A 429 -19.88 -21.43 -17.11
CA PRO A 429 -21.00 -22.08 -17.79
C PRO A 429 -21.54 -21.27 -18.97
N ILE A 430 -21.38 -19.95 -18.93
CA ILE A 430 -21.42 -19.05 -20.09
C ILE A 430 -19.97 -18.62 -20.35
N PRO A 431 -19.39 -18.90 -21.54
CA PRO A 431 -18.02 -18.49 -21.89
C PRO A 431 -17.84 -16.97 -21.95
N TYR A 432 -16.59 -16.50 -21.88
CA TYR A 432 -16.27 -15.07 -22.05
C TYR A 432 -16.79 -14.46 -23.36
N MET A 433 -16.77 -15.21 -24.48
CA MET A 433 -17.31 -14.72 -25.76
C MET A 433 -18.83 -14.44 -25.73
N ASP A 434 -19.53 -15.04 -24.77
CA ASP A 434 -20.98 -14.98 -24.57
C ASP A 434 -21.36 -14.07 -23.37
N TRP A 435 -20.42 -13.28 -22.83
CA TRP A 435 -20.55 -12.59 -21.53
C TRP A 435 -21.80 -11.72 -21.38
N GLU A 436 -22.29 -11.14 -22.48
CA GLU A 436 -23.48 -10.29 -22.56
C GLU A 436 -24.74 -11.00 -22.05
N ARG A 437 -24.80 -12.33 -22.15
CA ARG A 437 -25.92 -13.18 -21.73
C ARG A 437 -26.16 -13.20 -20.22
N TYR A 438 -25.18 -12.79 -19.42
CA TYR A 438 -25.40 -12.53 -17.99
C TYR A 438 -26.26 -11.27 -17.74
N TYR A 439 -26.33 -10.35 -18.71
CA TYR A 439 -27.03 -9.07 -18.62
C TYR A 439 -28.34 -9.05 -19.44
N GLU A 440 -28.76 -10.21 -19.96
CA GLU A 440 -30.08 -10.42 -20.56
C GLU A 440 -31.17 -10.49 -19.47
N VAL A 441 -32.37 -10.02 -19.80
CA VAL A 441 -33.57 -10.25 -18.98
C VAL A 441 -34.05 -11.69 -19.19
N VAL A 442 -34.23 -12.45 -18.12
CA VAL A 442 -34.61 -13.87 -18.19
C VAL A 442 -35.84 -14.19 -17.33
N ASP A 443 -36.85 -14.81 -17.93
CA ASP A 443 -38.02 -15.31 -17.19
C ASP A 443 -37.62 -16.48 -16.26
N ILE A 444 -36.88 -17.43 -16.82
CA ILE A 444 -36.44 -18.68 -16.19
C ILE A 444 -34.92 -18.67 -16.02
N LEU A 445 -34.44 -18.94 -14.79
CA LEU A 445 -33.02 -19.08 -14.51
C LEU A 445 -32.40 -20.29 -15.23
N PRO A 446 -31.27 -20.14 -15.94
CA PRO A 446 -30.55 -21.26 -16.54
C PRO A 446 -29.96 -22.16 -15.45
N THR A 447 -30.08 -23.47 -15.64
CA THR A 447 -29.60 -24.47 -14.67
C THR A 447 -28.12 -24.77 -14.89
N PHE A 448 -27.24 -24.03 -14.22
CA PHE A 448 -25.79 -24.29 -14.16
C PHE A 448 -25.46 -25.52 -13.29
N ASN A 449 -26.11 -26.66 -13.59
CA ASN A 449 -26.04 -27.90 -12.81
C ASN A 449 -24.63 -28.53 -12.75
N ASP A 450 -23.78 -28.19 -13.70
CA ASP A 450 -22.38 -28.62 -13.80
C ASP A 450 -21.39 -27.75 -12.97
N SER A 451 -21.82 -26.60 -12.44
CA SER A 451 -20.93 -25.49 -12.07
C SER A 451 -20.79 -25.25 -10.57
N TYR A 452 -19.56 -24.98 -10.12
CA TYR A 452 -19.21 -24.66 -8.74
C TYR A 452 -19.35 -23.17 -8.42
N SER A 453 -19.01 -22.31 -9.37
CA SER A 453 -19.26 -20.87 -9.34
C SER A 453 -19.55 -20.33 -10.75
N VAL A 454 -19.90 -19.05 -10.84
CA VAL A 454 -19.83 -18.26 -12.08
C VAL A 454 -18.84 -17.12 -11.92
N HIS A 455 -18.05 -16.85 -12.96
CA HIS A 455 -17.30 -15.60 -13.12
C HIS A 455 -18.20 -14.56 -13.80
N LEU A 456 -18.26 -13.35 -13.25
CA LEU A 456 -18.97 -12.20 -13.81
C LEU A 456 -17.98 -11.06 -14.09
N TRP A 457 -18.47 -9.93 -14.60
CA TRP A 457 -17.64 -8.76 -14.92
C TRP A 457 -18.24 -7.42 -14.46
N ASN A 458 -19.54 -7.38 -14.16
CA ASN A 458 -20.28 -6.21 -13.67
C ASN A 458 -21.60 -6.63 -13.01
N PHE A 459 -22.44 -5.68 -12.60
CA PHE A 459 -23.82 -5.87 -12.14
C PHE A 459 -24.83 -5.09 -13.00
N MET A 460 -26.05 -5.60 -13.14
CA MET A 460 -27.19 -4.86 -13.74
C MET A 460 -28.54 -5.41 -13.23
N SER A 461 -29.42 -4.52 -12.76
CA SER A 461 -30.75 -4.88 -12.21
C SER A 461 -31.69 -5.47 -13.28
N ASN A 462 -32.65 -6.32 -12.87
CA ASN A 462 -33.60 -7.04 -13.74
C ASN A 462 -32.98 -8.06 -14.74
N THR A 463 -31.68 -8.33 -14.66
CA THR A 463 -30.98 -9.28 -15.55
C THR A 463 -30.76 -10.66 -14.92
N LEU A 464 -30.18 -11.60 -15.66
CA LEU A 464 -29.66 -12.85 -15.10
C LEU A 464 -28.69 -12.61 -13.92
N VAL A 465 -27.81 -11.60 -13.94
CA VAL A 465 -26.97 -11.26 -12.77
C VAL A 465 -27.83 -10.90 -11.54
N ASP A 466 -28.85 -10.07 -11.70
CA ASP A 466 -29.74 -9.68 -10.59
C ASP A 466 -30.47 -10.90 -9.99
N ARG A 467 -30.95 -11.82 -10.83
CA ARG A 467 -31.57 -13.07 -10.40
C ARG A 467 -30.57 -14.03 -9.72
N LEU A 468 -29.30 -14.02 -10.12
CA LEU A 468 -28.22 -14.74 -9.43
C LEU A 468 -27.88 -14.11 -8.08
N PHE A 469 -27.87 -12.78 -7.96
CA PHE A 469 -27.67 -12.08 -6.68
C PHE A 469 -28.78 -12.43 -5.68
N GLN A 470 -30.05 -12.37 -6.13
CA GLN A 470 -31.22 -12.80 -5.34
C GLN A 470 -31.10 -14.24 -4.82
N GLN A 471 -30.51 -15.15 -5.62
CA GLN A 471 -30.38 -16.55 -5.24
C GLN A 471 -29.19 -16.83 -4.30
N TYR A 472 -28.01 -16.27 -4.58
CA TYR A 472 -26.75 -16.65 -3.93
C TYR A 472 -26.20 -15.64 -2.91
N CYS A 473 -26.61 -14.37 -3.00
CA CYS A 473 -26.23 -13.32 -2.04
C CYS A 473 -27.39 -12.38 -1.63
N PRO A 474 -28.54 -12.93 -1.18
CA PRO A 474 -29.73 -12.13 -0.89
C PRO A 474 -29.56 -11.10 0.25
N THR A 475 -28.58 -11.25 1.15
CA THR A 475 -28.32 -10.20 2.16
C THR A 475 -27.72 -8.97 1.49
N THR A 476 -26.69 -9.15 0.66
CA THR A 476 -26.11 -8.10 -0.18
C THR A 476 -27.15 -7.48 -1.11
N HIS A 477 -27.96 -8.30 -1.77
CA HIS A 477 -29.03 -7.84 -2.66
C HIS A 477 -30.05 -6.94 -1.94
N ALA A 478 -30.50 -7.34 -0.75
CA ALA A 478 -31.41 -6.53 0.07
C ALA A 478 -30.78 -5.18 0.50
N PHE A 479 -29.48 -5.16 0.82
CA PHE A 479 -28.77 -3.90 1.10
C PHE A 479 -28.69 -2.98 -0.13
N MET A 480 -28.51 -3.53 -1.34
CA MET A 480 -28.54 -2.73 -2.58
C MET A 480 -29.90 -2.07 -2.79
N LEU A 481 -31.00 -2.85 -2.67
CA LEU A 481 -32.36 -2.33 -2.83
C LEU A 481 -32.69 -1.21 -1.84
N ASN A 482 -32.31 -1.37 -0.57
CA ASN A 482 -32.53 -0.35 0.45
C ASN A 482 -31.74 0.94 0.16
N ASN A 483 -30.46 0.82 -0.21
CA ASN A 483 -29.62 1.99 -0.51
C ASN A 483 -30.09 2.77 -1.74
N HIS A 484 -30.80 2.15 -2.68
CA HIS A 484 -31.42 2.86 -3.81
C HIS A 484 -32.64 3.68 -3.36
N LEU A 485 -33.39 3.24 -2.35
CA LEU A 485 -34.58 3.94 -1.83
C LEU A 485 -34.25 5.17 -0.96
N ASP A 486 -33.00 5.33 -0.52
CA ASP A 486 -32.50 6.53 0.17
C ASP A 486 -31.94 7.61 -0.79
N HIS A 487 -32.11 7.42 -2.12
CA HIS A 487 -31.56 8.28 -3.17
C HIS A 487 -32.56 8.76 -4.25
N ASP A 488 -33.84 8.37 -4.13
CA ASP A 488 -34.99 8.88 -4.93
C ASP A 488 -35.90 9.80 -4.10
#